data_AF-B7R2P7-F1
#
_entry.id   AF-B7R2P7-F1
#
_cell.length_a   1.000
_cell.length_b   1.000
_cell.length_c   1.000
_cell.angle_alpha   90.00
_cell.angle_beta   90.00
_cell.angle_gamma   90.00
#
_symmetry.space_group_name_H-M   'P 1'
#
loop_
_entity.id
_entity.type
_entity.pdbx_description
1 polymer ?
#
loop_
_entity_poly.entity_id
_entity_poly.type
_entity_poly.pdbx_seq_one_letter_code
_entity_poly.pdbx_strand_id
1 'polypeptide(L)'
;MAGIYSVDKLGKRRVVVKKGMLRKEVIERDYHIFEEVPESATLLNEGIYRKHLYERLKDPDKDGLKLYNATDNTHTPYIENGKEREDLKSKPIMAKDLQDAMKWNILLQLLTHIPALSGPDTITSYDLAERNAKVLEKFVEKIVFAKHRKRATTELDESDIGGILVSFDELKRNPELRRKLAKEFVRVHRGSLTVEAKRRMEEAVDKALAAAEKIAEMKTPYFDEFGKRQFRRVFESPEDIYKIPELIEFLKLVEEVVPKDILKEPLSKPPAEVENRTESLRLKDSEWEFSVTLRANATRLLGIVQGLKLLNPSLEELEKVEDDLWKKIAETEDLSLAGLYAKLIAHLREKDLEGAEKFLSEVGKG
;
A
#
# COMPACT_ATOMS: atom_id res chain seq x y z
N MET A 1 6.08 -23.87 -34.73
CA MET A 1 4.76 -23.23 -34.63
C MET A 1 3.89 -24.05 -33.70
N ALA A 2 3.64 -23.55 -32.48
CA ALA A 2 2.76 -24.18 -31.51
C ALA A 2 1.38 -23.52 -31.64
N GLY A 3 0.37 -24.31 -32.01
CA GLY A 3 -1.03 -23.88 -32.01
C GLY A 3 -1.58 -23.90 -30.59
N ILE A 4 -2.23 -22.80 -30.19
CA ILE A 4 -2.82 -22.61 -28.87
C ILE A 4 -4.27 -23.13 -28.92
N TYR A 5 -4.65 -24.02 -28.01
CA TYR A 5 -6.04 -24.37 -27.75
C TYR A 5 -6.32 -24.40 -26.24
N SER A 6 -7.40 -23.70 -25.87
CA SER A 6 -8.21 -23.70 -24.63
C SER A 6 -7.54 -23.81 -23.26
N VAL A 7 -7.81 -22.82 -22.40
CA VAL A 7 -7.55 -22.83 -20.96
C VAL A 7 -8.78 -23.39 -20.27
N ASP A 8 -8.67 -24.55 -19.62
CA ASP A 8 -9.73 -25.04 -18.73
C ASP A 8 -9.68 -24.30 -17.38
N LYS A 9 -10.85 -24.13 -16.75
CA LYS A 9 -11.12 -23.38 -15.50
C LYS A 9 -10.36 -23.86 -14.24
N LEU A 10 -9.33 -24.69 -14.38
CA LEU A 10 -8.55 -25.30 -13.29
C LEU A 10 -7.05 -25.00 -13.35
N GLY A 11 -6.60 -24.00 -14.13
CA GLY A 11 -5.21 -23.53 -14.07
C GLY A 11 -4.17 -24.54 -14.55
N LYS A 12 -4.52 -25.47 -15.44
CA LYS A 12 -3.57 -26.39 -16.09
C LYS A 12 -3.53 -26.12 -17.58
N ARG A 13 -2.32 -25.90 -18.13
CA ARG A 13 -2.12 -25.82 -19.58
C ARG A 13 -1.42 -27.09 -20.07
N ARG A 14 -2.03 -27.75 -21.04
CA ARG A 14 -1.41 -28.88 -21.77
C ARG A 14 -0.52 -28.34 -22.87
N VAL A 15 0.80 -28.49 -22.72
CA VAL A 15 1.77 -28.13 -23.74
C VAL A 15 2.17 -29.39 -24.50
N VAL A 16 1.84 -29.44 -25.79
CA VAL A 16 2.24 -30.55 -26.66
C VAL A 16 3.62 -30.24 -27.25
N VAL A 17 4.65 -30.91 -26.75
CA VAL A 17 6.03 -30.79 -27.24
C VAL A 17 6.27 -31.86 -28.31
N LYS A 18 6.71 -31.46 -29.51
CA LYS A 18 7.15 -32.42 -30.54
C LYS A 18 8.54 -32.95 -30.17
N LYS A 19 8.66 -34.26 -29.96
CA LYS A 19 9.94 -34.98 -29.93
C LYS A 19 10.15 -35.65 -31.30
N GLY A 20 10.78 -34.94 -32.24
CA GLY A 20 11.03 -35.43 -33.59
C GLY A 20 9.81 -35.39 -34.52
N MET A 21 9.89 -36.07 -35.68
CA MET A 21 8.87 -35.99 -36.74
C MET A 21 7.52 -36.65 -36.38
N LEU A 22 7.51 -37.65 -35.47
CA LEU A 22 6.32 -38.49 -35.22
C LEU A 22 5.91 -38.62 -33.75
N ARG A 23 6.71 -38.18 -32.77
CA ARG A 23 6.33 -38.25 -31.34
C ARG A 23 5.92 -36.88 -30.81
N LYS A 24 4.80 -36.87 -30.09
CA LYS A 24 4.31 -35.73 -29.32
C LYS A 24 4.29 -36.15 -27.84
N GLU A 25 4.85 -35.32 -26.99
CA GLU A 25 4.80 -35.47 -25.53
C GLU A 25 3.87 -34.39 -25.00
N VAL A 26 2.86 -34.79 -24.22
CA VAL A 26 1.96 -33.84 -23.56
C VAL A 26 2.54 -33.57 -22.18
N ILE A 27 3.04 -32.36 -21.98
CA ILE A 27 3.50 -31.90 -20.67
C ILE A 27 2.35 -31.09 -20.08
N GLU A 28 1.77 -31.59 -18.99
CA GLU A 28 0.90 -30.77 -18.15
C GLU A 28 1.78 -29.83 -17.34
N ARG A 29 1.62 -28.52 -17.57
CA ARG A 29 2.25 -27.50 -16.74
C ARG A 29 1.18 -26.84 -15.89
N ASP A 30 1.44 -26.79 -14.58
CA ASP A 30 0.64 -25.99 -13.66
C ASP A 30 0.79 -24.51 -14.03
N TYR A 31 -0.33 -23.81 -14.15
CA TYR A 31 -0.40 -22.39 -14.47
C TYR A 31 -1.19 -21.68 -13.36
N HIS A 32 -0.47 -20.96 -12.50
CA HIS A 32 -1.03 -20.12 -11.45
C HIS A 32 -1.88 -18.98 -12.00
N ILE A 33 -3.00 -18.76 -11.34
CA ILE A 33 -3.73 -17.49 -11.30
C ILE A 33 -3.12 -16.74 -10.11
N PHE A 34 -2.51 -15.60 -10.37
CA PHE A 34 -2.07 -14.68 -9.32
C PHE A 34 -3.28 -13.86 -8.89
N GLU A 35 -3.58 -13.83 -7.59
CA GLU A 35 -4.63 -12.96 -7.07
C GLU A 35 -3.98 -11.85 -6.24
N GLU A 36 -4.16 -10.61 -6.71
CA GLU A 36 -3.85 -9.43 -5.94
C GLU A 36 -4.62 -9.48 -4.60
N VAL A 37 -3.93 -9.14 -3.51
CA VAL A 37 -4.57 -9.00 -2.21
C VAL A 37 -5.44 -7.73 -2.27
N PRO A 38 -6.76 -7.81 -2.07
CA PRO A 38 -7.60 -6.62 -2.15
C PRO A 38 -7.22 -5.65 -1.03
N GLU A 39 -7.26 -4.35 -1.31
CA GLU A 39 -6.95 -3.29 -0.34
C GLU A 39 -7.74 -3.43 0.97
N SER A 40 -8.98 -3.90 0.87
CA SER A 40 -9.88 -4.19 1.98
C SER A 40 -9.34 -5.24 2.97
N ALA A 41 -8.44 -6.13 2.52
CA ALA A 41 -7.76 -7.10 3.37
C ALA A 41 -6.67 -6.47 4.25
N THR A 42 -6.24 -5.23 4.01
CA THR A 42 -5.09 -4.62 4.69
C THR A 42 -5.52 -3.48 5.64
N LEU A 43 -4.57 -2.75 6.24
CA LEU A 43 -4.86 -1.52 6.99
C LEU A 43 -5.17 -0.32 6.09
N LEU A 44 -4.99 -0.44 4.77
CA LEU A 44 -5.22 0.62 3.79
C LEU A 44 -6.65 1.18 3.87
N ASN A 45 -7.63 0.27 3.90
CA ASN A 45 -9.05 0.59 3.97
C ASN A 45 -9.57 0.79 5.42
N GLU A 46 -8.68 0.78 6.42
CA GLU A 46 -9.03 1.05 7.82
C GLU A 46 -8.90 2.55 8.13
N GLY A 47 -9.75 3.36 7.49
CA GLY A 47 -9.67 4.83 7.58
C GLY A 47 -9.73 5.39 9.01
N ILE A 48 -10.46 4.71 9.91
CA ILE A 48 -10.54 5.11 11.32
C ILE A 48 -9.22 4.90 12.06
N TYR A 49 -8.55 3.77 11.80
CA TYR A 49 -7.23 3.51 12.38
C TYR A 49 -6.22 4.56 11.94
N ARG A 50 -6.21 4.91 10.65
CA ARG A 50 -5.31 5.92 10.10
C ARG A 50 -5.59 7.30 10.66
N LYS A 51 -6.87 7.70 10.72
CA LYS A 51 -7.29 8.97 11.31
C LYS A 51 -6.87 9.07 12.77
N HIS A 52 -7.05 8.00 13.54
CA HIS A 52 -6.57 7.93 14.92
C HIS A 52 -5.07 8.18 15.02
N LEU A 53 -4.26 7.54 14.17
CA LEU A 53 -2.82 7.78 14.16
C LEU A 53 -2.47 9.24 13.82
N TYR A 54 -3.09 9.80 12.78
CA TYR A 54 -2.89 11.19 12.31
C TYR A 54 -3.25 12.21 13.39
N GLU A 55 -4.41 12.05 14.04
CA GLU A 55 -4.93 12.98 15.05
C GLU A 55 -4.11 12.99 16.33
N ARG A 56 -3.15 12.07 16.53
CA ARG A 56 -2.30 12.00 17.73
C ARG A 56 -0.95 12.67 17.56
N LEU A 57 -0.65 13.15 16.36
CA LEU A 57 0.59 13.86 16.04
C LEU A 57 0.51 15.32 16.48
N LYS A 58 1.65 15.89 16.90
CA LYS A 58 1.77 17.33 17.19
C LYS A 58 1.70 18.18 15.93
N ASP A 59 2.33 17.71 14.86
CA ASP A 59 2.34 18.34 13.54
C ASP A 59 1.84 17.33 12.48
N PRO A 60 0.52 17.18 12.34
CA PRO A 60 -0.07 16.24 11.40
C PRO A 60 0.25 16.58 9.93
N ASP A 61 0.48 17.84 9.60
CA ASP A 61 0.79 18.25 8.22
C ASP A 61 2.21 17.81 7.82
N LYS A 62 3.16 17.85 8.76
CA LYS A 62 4.53 17.43 8.52
C LYS A 62 4.75 15.93 8.69
N ASP A 63 4.20 15.34 9.75
CA ASP A 63 4.46 13.95 10.14
C ASP A 63 3.31 13.01 9.80
N GLY A 64 2.09 13.54 9.69
CA GLY A 64 0.89 12.77 9.39
C GLY A 64 0.84 12.31 7.95
N LEU A 65 1.30 13.11 6.98
CA LEU A 65 1.47 12.67 5.59
C LEU A 65 2.42 11.47 5.47
N LYS A 66 3.49 11.41 6.28
CA LYS A 66 4.42 10.28 6.26
C LYS A 66 3.77 9.01 6.81
N LEU A 67 3.00 9.14 7.89
CA LEU A 67 2.32 8.04 8.55
C LEU A 67 1.13 7.52 7.74
N TYR A 68 0.33 8.44 7.19
CA TYR A 68 -0.80 8.17 6.30
C TYR A 68 -0.33 7.43 5.06
N ASN A 69 0.71 7.96 4.40
CA ASN A 69 1.24 7.33 3.20
C ASN A 69 2.09 6.08 3.50
N ALA A 70 2.63 5.93 4.71
CA ALA A 70 3.23 4.67 5.14
C ALA A 70 2.16 3.57 5.21
N THR A 71 0.96 3.86 5.72
CA THR A 71 -0.15 2.88 5.64
C THR A 71 -0.59 2.64 4.18
N ASP A 72 -0.55 3.67 3.32
CA ASP A 72 -0.95 3.54 1.91
C ASP A 72 -0.01 2.68 1.05
N ASN A 73 1.29 2.97 1.12
CA ASN A 73 2.28 2.44 0.19
C ASN A 73 3.09 1.27 0.76
N THR A 74 2.85 0.86 2.02
CA THR A 74 3.51 -0.33 2.60
C THR A 74 2.65 -1.57 2.69
N HIS A 75 1.41 -1.51 2.18
CA HIS A 75 0.91 -2.64 1.39
C HIS A 75 1.99 -2.88 0.34
N THR A 76 2.67 -4.01 0.43
CA THR A 76 3.69 -4.28 -0.57
C THR A 76 2.92 -4.84 -1.76
N PRO A 77 2.83 -4.14 -2.91
CA PRO A 77 2.28 -4.74 -4.13
C PRO A 77 3.06 -6.00 -4.56
N TYR A 78 4.15 -6.29 -3.87
CA TYR A 78 4.98 -7.48 -4.00
C TYR A 78 4.47 -8.70 -3.23
N ILE A 79 3.59 -8.61 -2.22
CA ILE A 79 3.09 -9.81 -1.53
C ILE A 79 1.80 -10.30 -2.18
N GLU A 80 1.97 -11.15 -3.19
CA GLU A 80 0.87 -11.85 -3.86
C GLU A 80 0.59 -13.21 -3.21
N ASN A 81 -0.61 -13.75 -3.43
CA ASN A 81 -0.89 -15.14 -3.10
C ASN A 81 -0.71 -16.05 -4.33
N GLY A 82 -0.14 -17.24 -4.15
CA GLY A 82 0.15 -18.17 -5.26
C GLY A 82 1.04 -19.34 -4.87
N LYS A 83 1.18 -20.35 -5.74
CA LYS A 83 2.08 -21.51 -5.54
C LYS A 83 3.49 -21.23 -6.11
N GLU A 84 4.48 -21.99 -5.66
CA GLU A 84 5.88 -21.94 -6.12
C GLU A 84 6.02 -22.04 -7.66
N ARG A 85 6.97 -21.29 -8.26
CA ARG A 85 7.40 -21.47 -9.66
C ARG A 85 8.91 -21.34 -9.81
N GLU A 86 9.46 -22.08 -10.78
CA GLU A 86 10.87 -22.04 -11.18
C GLU A 86 11.21 -20.87 -12.15
N ASP A 87 10.21 -20.18 -12.73
CA ASP A 87 10.42 -19.36 -13.95
C ASP A 87 10.13 -17.84 -13.83
N LEU A 88 10.03 -17.31 -12.62
CA LEU A 88 9.68 -15.88 -12.44
C LEU A 88 10.81 -15.00 -13.00
N LYS A 89 10.54 -14.15 -14.00
CA LYS A 89 11.42 -13.04 -14.46
C LYS A 89 10.97 -11.66 -13.98
N SER A 90 9.79 -11.58 -13.37
CA SER A 90 9.25 -10.44 -12.61
C SER A 90 8.70 -11.05 -11.32
N LYS A 91 9.36 -10.84 -10.18
CA LYS A 91 9.30 -11.80 -9.06
C LYS A 91 8.66 -11.21 -7.79
N PRO A 92 7.32 -11.19 -7.69
CA PRO A 92 6.66 -10.87 -6.42
C PRO A 92 7.07 -11.87 -5.34
N ILE A 93 7.08 -11.42 -4.09
CA ILE A 93 7.30 -12.22 -2.90
C ILE A 93 5.99 -12.93 -2.57
N MET A 94 6.00 -14.25 -2.43
CA MET A 94 4.74 -15.00 -2.36
C MET A 94 4.38 -15.40 -0.95
N ALA A 95 3.13 -15.20 -0.55
CA ALA A 95 2.56 -15.83 0.63
C ALA A 95 1.82 -17.13 0.25
N LYS A 96 1.72 -18.06 1.21
CA LYS A 96 1.14 -19.40 1.01
C LYS A 96 -0.32 -19.36 0.52
N ASP A 97 -1.11 -18.46 1.09
CA ASP A 97 -2.52 -18.25 0.78
C ASP A 97 -2.93 -16.80 1.09
N LEU A 98 -4.17 -16.43 0.76
CA LEU A 98 -4.70 -15.08 0.99
C LEU A 98 -4.69 -14.67 2.47
N GLN A 99 -4.90 -15.61 3.39
CA GLN A 99 -4.92 -15.30 4.83
C GLN A 99 -3.51 -14.96 5.30
N ASP A 100 -2.51 -15.73 4.88
CA ASP A 100 -1.10 -15.44 5.17
C ASP A 100 -0.67 -14.13 4.50
N ALA A 101 -1.06 -13.87 3.25
CA ALA A 101 -0.75 -12.64 2.53
C ALA A 101 -1.31 -11.41 3.27
N MET A 102 -2.56 -11.50 3.76
CA MET A 102 -3.20 -10.48 4.57
C MET A 102 -2.43 -10.21 5.86
N LYS A 103 -2.10 -11.26 6.63
CA LYS A 103 -1.35 -11.13 7.89
C LYS A 103 0.02 -10.50 7.68
N TRP A 104 0.75 -10.89 6.63
CA TRP A 104 2.04 -10.32 6.27
C TRP A 104 1.96 -8.84 5.89
N ASN A 105 0.96 -8.45 5.10
CA ASN A 105 0.75 -7.04 4.75
C ASN A 105 0.45 -6.18 5.99
N ILE A 106 -0.47 -6.63 6.85
CA ILE A 106 -0.80 -5.90 8.09
C ILE A 106 0.44 -5.80 9.00
N LEU A 107 1.23 -6.87 9.13
CA LEU A 107 2.47 -6.86 9.92
C LEU A 107 3.45 -5.78 9.45
N LEU A 108 3.69 -5.69 8.14
CA LEU A 108 4.62 -4.71 7.58
C LEU A 108 4.10 -3.29 7.74
N GLN A 109 2.81 -3.06 7.49
CA GLN A 109 2.18 -1.76 7.71
C GLN A 109 2.34 -1.31 9.16
N LEU A 110 2.08 -2.20 10.13
CA LEU A 110 2.30 -1.92 11.55
C LEU A 110 3.76 -1.53 11.83
N LEU A 111 4.72 -2.35 11.42
CA LEU A 111 6.15 -2.09 11.68
C LEU A 111 6.65 -0.79 11.03
N THR A 112 6.07 -0.37 9.91
CA THR A 112 6.47 0.84 9.18
C THR A 112 6.15 2.12 9.95
N HIS A 113 5.19 2.10 10.87
CA HIS A 113 4.92 3.29 11.71
C HIS A 113 6.19 3.74 12.47
N ILE A 114 7.07 2.82 12.87
CA ILE A 114 8.28 3.16 13.62
C ILE A 114 9.25 4.01 12.77
N PRO A 115 9.74 3.56 11.59
CA PRO A 115 10.61 4.39 10.76
C PRO A 115 9.89 5.58 10.11
N ALA A 116 8.57 5.55 9.94
CA ALA A 116 7.80 6.70 9.47
C ALA A 116 7.83 7.85 10.50
N LEU A 117 7.68 7.52 11.79
CA LEU A 117 7.70 8.48 12.88
C LEU A 117 9.12 8.81 13.35
N SER A 118 10.08 7.91 13.19
CA SER A 118 11.46 8.11 13.66
C SER A 118 12.42 8.61 12.58
N GLY A 119 11.97 8.61 11.33
CA GLY A 119 12.78 8.94 10.16
C GLY A 119 13.01 10.44 9.98
N PRO A 120 13.97 10.83 9.12
CA PRO A 120 14.19 12.23 8.78
C PRO A 120 12.97 12.78 8.03
N ASP A 121 12.77 14.10 8.08
CA ASP A 121 11.63 14.75 7.43
C ASP A 121 11.54 14.53 5.92
N THR A 122 12.66 14.20 5.29
CA THR A 122 12.78 13.97 3.86
C THR A 122 12.40 12.55 3.43
N ILE A 123 12.10 11.64 4.36
CA ILE A 123 11.73 10.26 3.99
C ILE A 123 10.31 10.21 3.43
N THR A 124 10.19 9.75 2.18
CA THR A 124 8.88 9.60 1.55
C THR A 124 8.27 8.24 1.85
N SER A 125 6.97 8.10 1.61
CA SER A 125 6.28 6.80 1.71
C SER A 125 6.76 5.79 0.66
N TYR A 126 7.14 6.27 -0.52
CA TYR A 126 7.76 5.45 -1.55
C TYR A 126 9.11 4.89 -1.07
N ASP A 127 9.93 5.71 -0.41
CA ASP A 127 11.19 5.24 0.19
C ASP A 127 10.95 4.16 1.26
N LEU A 128 9.90 4.33 2.09
CA LEU A 128 9.52 3.35 3.11
C LEU A 128 9.05 2.04 2.46
N ALA A 129 8.26 2.12 1.39
CA ALA A 129 7.79 0.97 0.62
C ALA A 129 8.96 0.19 -0.01
N GLU A 130 9.87 0.88 -0.69
CA GLU A 130 11.05 0.28 -1.33
C GLU A 130 11.96 -0.39 -0.28
N ARG A 131 12.12 0.25 0.88
CA ARG A 131 12.86 -0.34 2.00
C ARG A 131 12.17 -1.59 2.56
N ASN A 132 10.85 -1.60 2.68
CA ASN A 132 10.13 -2.80 3.13
C ASN A 132 10.27 -3.95 2.13
N ALA A 133 10.20 -3.67 0.82
CA ALA A 133 10.51 -4.68 -0.20
C ALA A 133 11.91 -5.26 0.01
N LYS A 134 12.93 -4.42 0.21
CA LYS A 134 14.30 -4.86 0.53
C LYS A 134 14.43 -5.67 1.82
N VAL A 135 13.63 -5.37 2.85
CA VAL A 135 13.58 -6.19 4.08
C VAL A 135 13.11 -7.60 3.74
N LEU A 136 12.03 -7.72 2.98
CA LEU A 136 11.45 -9.00 2.61
C LEU A 136 12.36 -9.79 1.66
N GLU A 137 12.92 -9.15 0.63
CA GLU A 137 13.89 -9.77 -0.29
C GLU A 137 15.03 -10.40 0.49
N LYS A 138 15.63 -9.64 1.43
CA LYS A 138 16.79 -10.09 2.21
C LYS A 138 16.42 -11.12 3.27
N PHE A 139 15.19 -11.06 3.79
CA PHE A 139 14.65 -12.08 4.69
C PHE A 139 14.43 -13.42 3.94
N VAL A 140 13.80 -13.36 2.76
CA VAL A 140 13.54 -14.50 1.88
C VAL A 140 14.84 -15.11 1.34
N GLU A 141 15.78 -14.30 0.85
CA GLU A 141 17.12 -14.73 0.44
C GLU A 141 17.82 -15.55 1.53
N LYS A 142 17.75 -15.09 2.79
CA LYS A 142 18.44 -15.75 3.91
C LYS A 142 17.76 -17.05 4.37
N ILE A 143 16.48 -17.26 4.04
CA ILE A 143 15.69 -18.40 4.53
C ILE A 143 15.45 -19.44 3.42
N VAL A 144 15.09 -19.02 2.21
CA VAL A 144 14.78 -19.90 1.07
C VAL A 144 16.04 -20.30 0.31
N PHE A 145 16.96 -19.36 0.05
CA PHE A 145 18.15 -19.66 -0.74
C PHE A 145 19.30 -20.28 0.06
N ALA A 146 19.29 -20.23 1.39
CA ALA A 146 20.32 -20.91 2.20
C ALA A 146 20.33 -22.44 1.96
N LYS A 147 19.19 -23.05 1.59
CA LYS A 147 19.05 -24.48 1.29
C LYS A 147 19.44 -24.84 -0.16
N HIS A 148 19.36 -23.88 -1.08
CA HIS A 148 19.60 -24.05 -2.53
C HIS A 148 20.81 -23.26 -3.08
N ARG A 149 21.58 -22.63 -2.18
CA ARG A 149 22.64 -21.64 -2.48
C ARG A 149 23.63 -22.12 -3.54
N LYS A 150 24.06 -23.37 -3.49
CA LYS A 150 25.01 -23.96 -4.46
C LYS A 150 24.47 -24.06 -5.88
N ARG A 151 23.15 -24.14 -6.07
CA ARG A 151 22.51 -24.24 -7.40
C ARG A 151 22.20 -22.84 -7.95
N ALA A 152 21.69 -21.95 -7.10
CA ALA A 152 21.32 -20.59 -7.48
C ALA A 152 22.53 -19.71 -7.84
N THR A 153 23.63 -19.74 -7.09
CA THR A 153 24.81 -18.88 -7.36
C THR A 153 25.58 -19.22 -8.64
N THR A 154 25.25 -20.33 -9.30
CA THR A 154 25.94 -20.77 -10.53
C THR A 154 25.12 -20.47 -11.79
N GLU A 155 23.83 -20.15 -11.65
CA GLU A 155 22.88 -20.06 -12.78
C GLU A 155 21.94 -18.83 -12.73
N LEU A 156 21.87 -18.10 -11.60
CA LEU A 156 20.97 -16.96 -11.40
C LEU A 156 21.76 -15.72 -10.96
N ASP A 157 21.46 -14.56 -11.54
CA ASP A 157 21.98 -13.27 -11.07
C ASP A 157 21.36 -12.90 -9.71
N GLU A 158 22.06 -12.11 -8.88
CA GLU A 158 21.50 -11.65 -7.58
C GLU A 158 20.18 -10.86 -7.74
N SER A 159 19.93 -10.28 -8.92
CA SER A 159 18.67 -9.62 -9.27
C SER A 159 17.52 -10.59 -9.58
N ASP A 160 17.77 -11.90 -9.63
CA ASP A 160 16.79 -12.92 -9.98
C ASP A 160 16.10 -13.57 -8.76
N ILE A 161 15.93 -12.86 -7.65
CA ILE A 161 15.42 -13.46 -6.41
C ILE A 161 14.04 -12.89 -6.02
N GLY A 162 12.98 -13.62 -6.39
CA GLY A 162 11.71 -13.58 -5.68
C GLY A 162 11.48 -14.94 -5.06
N GLY A 163 10.84 -14.98 -3.90
CA GLY A 163 10.72 -16.23 -3.15
C GLY A 163 9.48 -16.28 -2.27
N ILE A 164 9.24 -17.48 -1.76
CA ILE A 164 8.09 -17.76 -0.91
C ILE A 164 8.42 -17.35 0.51
N LEU A 165 7.56 -16.53 1.11
CA LEU A 165 7.57 -16.26 2.53
C LEU A 165 7.28 -17.55 3.30
N VAL A 166 7.97 -17.69 4.43
CA VAL A 166 7.54 -18.65 5.45
C VAL A 166 6.11 -18.35 5.86
N SER A 167 5.38 -19.39 6.26
CA SER A 167 4.02 -19.17 6.73
C SER A 167 3.99 -18.26 7.95
N PHE A 168 2.91 -17.51 8.13
CA PHE A 168 2.81 -16.60 9.27
C PHE A 168 2.90 -17.35 10.61
N ASP A 169 2.29 -18.54 10.67
CA ASP A 169 2.37 -19.45 11.82
C ASP A 169 3.80 -19.92 12.09
N GLU A 170 4.59 -20.20 11.05
CA GLU A 170 6.00 -20.58 11.18
C GLU A 170 6.84 -19.43 11.75
N LEU A 171 6.65 -18.21 11.23
CA LEU A 171 7.30 -17.02 11.77
C LEU A 171 6.91 -16.81 13.26
N LYS A 172 5.64 -16.96 13.60
CA LYS A 172 5.12 -16.83 14.97
C LYS A 172 5.65 -17.91 15.92
N ARG A 173 5.96 -19.12 15.43
CA ARG A 173 6.50 -20.21 16.27
C ARG A 173 8.02 -20.23 16.38
N ASN A 174 8.72 -19.56 15.47
CA ASN A 174 10.18 -19.61 15.40
C ASN A 174 10.84 -18.28 15.84
N PRO A 175 11.41 -18.21 17.06
CA PRO A 175 12.08 -17.00 17.55
C PRO A 175 13.29 -16.58 16.71
N GLU A 176 13.98 -17.53 16.07
CA GLU A 176 15.13 -17.23 15.22
C GLU A 176 14.71 -16.49 13.94
N LEU A 177 13.58 -16.88 13.34
CA LEU A 177 13.01 -16.19 12.19
C LEU A 177 12.59 -14.77 12.54
N ARG A 178 11.92 -14.58 13.69
CA ARG A 178 11.54 -13.23 14.16
C ARG A 178 12.76 -12.34 14.41
N ARG A 179 13.79 -12.88 15.07
CA ARG A 179 15.06 -12.19 15.26
C ARG A 179 15.74 -11.82 13.94
N LYS A 180 15.71 -12.71 12.95
CA LYS A 180 16.24 -12.43 11.61
C LYS A 180 15.45 -11.32 10.92
N LEU A 181 14.12 -11.35 10.97
CA LEU A 181 13.26 -10.30 10.42
C LEU A 181 13.56 -8.95 11.08
N ALA A 182 13.61 -8.90 12.41
CA ALA A 182 13.94 -7.69 13.16
C ALA A 182 15.32 -7.13 12.79
N LYS A 183 16.34 -7.99 12.66
CA LYS A 183 17.69 -7.59 12.22
C LYS A 183 17.70 -7.02 10.80
N GLU A 184 16.98 -7.62 9.86
CA GLU A 184 16.87 -7.08 8.51
C GLU A 184 16.13 -5.75 8.49
N PHE A 185 15.05 -5.62 9.27
CA PHE A 185 14.32 -4.37 9.41
C PHE A 185 15.22 -3.26 9.96
N VAL A 186 15.98 -3.52 11.03
CA VAL A 186 16.98 -2.59 11.57
C VAL A 186 18.05 -2.23 10.55
N ARG A 187 18.54 -3.20 9.77
CA ARG A 187 19.60 -2.99 8.79
C ARG A 187 19.14 -2.06 7.67
N VAL A 188 17.97 -2.32 7.10
CA VAL A 188 17.45 -1.57 5.96
C VAL A 188 16.97 -0.17 6.39
N HIS A 189 16.32 -0.06 7.55
CA HIS A 189 15.82 1.20 8.08
C HIS A 189 16.82 1.89 9.03
N ARG A 190 18.11 1.52 9.02
CA ARG A 190 19.10 1.97 10.02
C ARG A 190 19.15 3.50 10.19
N GLY A 191 19.03 4.24 9.09
CA GLY A 191 19.04 5.71 9.09
C GLY A 191 17.76 6.36 9.59
N SER A 192 16.67 5.61 9.72
CA SER A 192 15.34 6.11 10.07
C SER A 192 14.82 5.59 11.40
N LEU A 193 15.67 4.93 12.19
CA LEU A 193 15.31 4.37 13.49
C LEU A 193 16.10 5.05 14.60
N THR A 194 15.41 5.40 15.69
CA THR A 194 16.06 5.83 16.93
C THR A 194 16.94 4.71 17.50
N VAL A 195 17.83 5.05 18.44
CA VAL A 195 18.64 4.05 19.16
C VAL A 195 17.73 3.04 19.88
N GLU A 196 16.65 3.54 20.48
CA GLU A 196 15.70 2.72 21.23
C GLU A 196 14.88 1.81 20.32
N ALA A 197 14.42 2.31 19.17
CA ALA A 197 13.74 1.52 18.14
C ALA A 197 14.63 0.38 17.61
N LYS A 198 15.92 0.63 17.40
CA LYS A 198 16.88 -0.41 17.00
C LYS A 198 17.02 -1.49 18.07
N ARG A 199 17.09 -1.09 19.35
CA ARG A 199 17.25 -2.00 20.50
C ARG A 199 16.01 -2.89 20.70
N ARG A 200 14.81 -2.34 20.47
CA ARG A 200 13.53 -3.01 20.74
C ARG A 200 12.83 -3.55 19.50
N MET A 201 13.51 -3.62 18.35
CA MET A 201 12.87 -4.12 17.12
C MET A 201 12.42 -5.58 17.20
N GLU A 202 13.12 -6.45 17.96
CA GLU A 202 12.65 -7.82 18.19
C GLU A 202 11.29 -7.83 18.91
N GLU A 203 11.14 -7.00 19.95
CA GLU A 203 9.87 -6.81 20.66
C GLU A 203 8.79 -6.19 19.76
N ALA A 204 9.18 -5.26 18.87
CA ALA A 204 8.27 -4.67 17.90
C ALA A 204 7.71 -5.70 16.92
N VAL A 205 8.56 -6.59 16.41
CA VAL A 205 8.12 -7.70 15.57
C VAL A 205 7.16 -8.61 16.33
N ASP A 206 7.47 -8.99 17.57
CA ASP A 206 6.61 -9.86 18.37
C ASP A 206 5.21 -9.25 18.60
N LYS A 207 5.15 -7.98 19.00
CA LYS A 207 3.87 -7.27 19.24
C LYS A 207 3.09 -7.02 17.95
N ALA A 208 3.78 -6.63 16.88
CA ALA A 208 3.15 -6.41 15.58
C ALA A 208 2.59 -7.71 15.01
N LEU A 209 3.24 -8.87 15.23
CA LEU A 209 2.73 -10.18 14.83
C LEU A 209 1.42 -10.53 15.50
N ALA A 210 1.34 -10.32 16.82
CA ALA A 210 0.11 -10.58 17.58
C ALA A 210 -1.04 -9.67 17.12
N ALA A 211 -0.77 -8.38 16.93
CA ALA A 211 -1.75 -7.43 16.42
C ALA A 211 -2.21 -7.76 15.00
N ALA A 212 -1.28 -8.09 14.09
CA ALA A 212 -1.59 -8.41 12.71
C ALA A 212 -2.46 -9.66 12.58
N GLU A 213 -2.17 -10.71 13.35
CA GLU A 213 -3.00 -11.90 13.41
C GLU A 213 -4.42 -11.57 13.88
N LYS A 214 -4.54 -10.76 14.94
CA LYS A 214 -5.86 -10.45 15.50
C LYS A 214 -6.73 -9.60 14.57
N ILE A 215 -6.13 -8.59 13.93
CA ILE A 215 -6.82 -7.76 12.93
C ILE A 215 -7.24 -8.63 11.73
N ALA A 216 -6.36 -9.52 11.27
CA ALA A 216 -6.65 -10.45 10.17
C ALA A 216 -7.77 -11.45 10.51
N GLU A 217 -7.90 -11.89 11.77
CA GLU A 217 -9.00 -12.73 12.24
C GLU A 217 -10.35 -12.00 12.27
N MET A 218 -10.34 -10.71 12.59
CA MET A 218 -11.57 -9.90 12.68
C MET A 218 -12.11 -9.48 11.31
N LYS A 219 -11.28 -9.52 10.26
CA LYS A 219 -11.70 -9.20 8.89
C LYS A 219 -12.64 -10.27 8.33
N THR A 220 -13.91 -9.89 8.15
CA THR A 220 -14.94 -10.79 7.62
C THR A 220 -15.01 -10.69 6.10
N PRO A 221 -14.84 -11.80 5.34
CA PRO A 221 -14.91 -11.76 3.89
C PRO A 221 -16.34 -11.58 3.37
N TYR A 222 -16.48 -10.89 2.24
CA TYR A 222 -17.70 -10.80 1.44
C TYR A 222 -17.33 -10.75 -0.05
N PHE A 223 -18.33 -10.80 -0.94
CA PHE A 223 -18.14 -10.59 -2.38
C PHE A 223 -18.85 -9.31 -2.79
N ASP A 224 -18.19 -8.46 -3.59
CA ASP A 224 -18.78 -7.24 -4.12
C ASP A 224 -19.75 -7.52 -5.29
N GLU A 225 -20.33 -6.46 -5.84
CA GLU A 225 -21.27 -6.52 -6.97
C GLU A 225 -20.66 -7.12 -8.25
N PHE A 226 -19.33 -7.19 -8.34
CA PHE A 226 -18.58 -7.81 -9.45
C PHE A 226 -18.12 -9.23 -9.13
N GLY A 227 -18.49 -9.77 -7.97
CA GLY A 227 -18.08 -11.10 -7.52
C GLY A 227 -16.61 -11.18 -7.09
N LYS A 228 -15.94 -10.04 -6.84
CA LYS A 228 -14.59 -10.03 -6.28
C LYS A 228 -14.65 -10.12 -4.77
N ARG A 229 -13.73 -10.88 -4.18
CA ARG A 229 -13.64 -11.06 -2.73
C ARG A 229 -13.12 -9.76 -2.09
N GLN A 230 -13.82 -9.30 -1.07
CA GLN A 230 -13.50 -8.12 -0.26
C GLN A 230 -13.58 -8.47 1.23
N PHE A 231 -13.14 -7.58 2.10
CA PHE A 231 -13.20 -7.75 3.55
C PHE A 231 -13.85 -6.53 4.22
N ARG A 232 -14.68 -6.79 5.23
CA ARG A 232 -15.28 -5.72 6.04
C ARG A 232 -14.19 -5.02 6.85
N ARG A 233 -14.41 -3.73 7.12
CA ARG A 233 -13.56 -2.95 8.02
C ARG A 233 -13.62 -3.52 9.42
N VAL A 234 -12.50 -3.49 10.11
CA VAL A 234 -12.39 -3.91 11.52
C VAL A 234 -12.77 -2.76 12.44
N PHE A 235 -12.44 -1.53 12.05
CA PHE A 235 -12.72 -0.34 12.86
C PHE A 235 -13.87 0.44 12.21
N GLU A 236 -15.02 0.44 12.87
CA GLU A 236 -16.22 1.21 12.51
C GLU A 236 -16.36 2.47 13.38
N SER A 237 -15.71 2.50 14.53
CA SER A 237 -15.54 3.70 15.38
C SER A 237 -14.13 3.75 16.01
N PRO A 238 -13.63 4.92 16.45
CA PRO A 238 -12.32 5.03 17.12
C PRO A 238 -12.17 4.10 18.32
N GLU A 239 -13.27 3.82 19.02
CA GLU A 239 -13.31 2.93 20.18
C GLU A 239 -12.90 1.49 19.85
N ASP A 240 -13.11 1.05 18.61
CA ASP A 240 -12.77 -0.31 18.16
C ASP A 240 -11.27 -0.60 18.22
N ILE A 241 -10.42 0.43 18.08
CA ILE A 241 -8.96 0.29 18.19
C ILE A 241 -8.57 -0.24 19.57
N TYR A 242 -9.27 0.24 20.61
CA TYR A 242 -9.01 -0.14 22.00
C TYR A 242 -9.63 -1.48 22.40
N LYS A 243 -10.46 -2.08 21.53
CA LYS A 243 -11.00 -3.44 21.71
C LYS A 243 -10.02 -4.53 21.30
N ILE A 244 -8.87 -4.18 20.70
CA ILE A 244 -7.81 -5.11 20.29
C ILE A 244 -6.59 -4.93 21.20
N PRO A 245 -6.45 -5.70 22.30
CA PRO A 245 -5.35 -5.54 23.26
C PRO A 245 -3.97 -5.64 22.63
N GLU A 246 -3.78 -6.56 21.69
CA GLU A 246 -2.51 -6.78 20.99
C GLU A 246 -2.08 -5.54 20.18
N LEU A 247 -3.04 -4.86 19.56
CA LEU A 247 -2.78 -3.60 18.86
C LEU A 247 -2.39 -2.50 19.84
N ILE A 248 -3.05 -2.42 21.00
CA ILE A 248 -2.71 -1.44 22.04
C ILE A 248 -1.31 -1.68 22.61
N GLU A 249 -0.90 -2.92 22.81
CA GLU A 249 0.47 -3.24 23.23
C GLU A 249 1.51 -2.82 22.20
N PHE A 250 1.21 -3.03 20.91
CA PHE A 250 2.06 -2.55 19.82
C PHE A 250 2.13 -1.01 19.81
N LEU A 251 1.01 -0.30 19.90
CA LEU A 251 0.98 1.17 19.90
C LEU A 251 1.73 1.77 21.10
N LYS A 252 1.63 1.17 22.29
CA LYS A 252 2.45 1.55 23.46
C LYS A 252 3.94 1.44 23.17
N LEU A 253 4.35 0.35 22.50
CA LEU A 253 5.74 0.21 22.10
C LEU A 253 6.15 1.31 21.11
N VAL A 254 5.30 1.62 20.12
CA VAL A 254 5.57 2.72 19.16
C VAL A 254 5.81 4.03 19.92
N GLU A 255 4.94 4.41 20.87
CA GLU A 255 5.12 5.60 21.71
C GLU A 255 6.46 5.64 22.44
N GLU A 256 6.93 4.49 22.93
CA GLU A 256 8.16 4.38 23.71
C GLU A 256 9.43 4.48 22.84
N VAL A 257 9.36 4.10 21.56
CA VAL A 257 10.54 4.01 20.68
C VAL A 257 10.67 5.18 19.70
N VAL A 258 9.61 5.95 19.46
CA VAL A 258 9.64 7.14 18.60
C VAL A 258 10.05 8.40 19.39
N PRO A 259 10.49 9.48 18.72
CA PRO A 259 10.75 10.76 19.39
C PRO A 259 9.53 11.28 20.16
N LYS A 260 9.73 11.65 21.44
CA LYS A 260 8.65 12.06 22.37
C LYS A 260 7.94 13.35 21.96
N ASP A 261 8.59 14.15 21.13
CA ASP A 261 8.10 15.42 20.65
C ASP A 261 7.11 15.29 19.47
N ILE A 262 6.96 14.11 18.88
CA ILE A 262 6.11 13.89 17.71
C ILE A 262 4.64 13.68 18.08
N LEU A 263 4.36 13.13 19.26
CA LEU A 263 2.99 12.84 19.70
C LEU A 263 2.45 13.94 20.62
N LYS A 264 1.27 14.49 20.33
CA LYS A 264 0.54 15.37 21.27
C LYS A 264 -0.22 14.56 22.32
N GLU A 265 -0.66 13.37 21.95
CA GLU A 265 -1.37 12.45 22.83
C GLU A 265 -0.91 11.00 22.58
N PRO A 266 -1.02 10.11 23.58
CA PRO A 266 -0.70 8.69 23.39
C PRO A 266 -1.57 8.03 22.32
N LEU A 267 -0.98 7.16 21.50
CA LEU A 267 -1.67 6.32 20.50
C LEU A 267 -2.50 5.21 21.16
N SER A 268 -2.12 4.79 22.36
CA SER A 268 -2.63 3.60 23.06
C SER A 268 -3.77 3.89 24.01
N LYS A 269 -4.16 5.16 24.18
CA LYS A 269 -5.23 5.58 25.09
C LYS A 269 -6.37 6.22 24.32
N PRO A 270 -7.63 6.00 24.75
CA PRO A 270 -8.77 6.78 24.27
C PRO A 270 -8.49 8.28 24.42
N PRO A 271 -9.03 9.12 23.53
CA PRO A 271 -8.96 10.56 23.74
C PRO A 271 -9.67 10.86 25.07
N ALA A 272 -9.08 11.72 25.90
CA ALA A 272 -9.77 12.14 27.11
C ALA A 272 -11.09 12.80 26.68
N GLU A 273 -12.21 12.40 27.29
CA GLU A 273 -13.49 13.09 27.09
C GLU A 273 -13.27 14.56 27.45
N VAL A 274 -13.21 15.43 26.45
CA VAL A 274 -13.08 16.87 26.66
C VAL A 274 -14.47 17.35 27.08
N GLU A 275 -14.67 17.58 28.38
CA GLU A 275 -15.78 18.37 28.89
C GLU A 275 -15.86 19.69 28.10
N ASN A 276 -16.95 19.87 27.36
CA ASN A 276 -17.47 21.13 26.81
C ASN A 276 -16.44 22.26 26.64
N ARG A 277 -15.59 22.13 25.62
CA ARG A 277 -15.18 23.30 24.84
C ARG A 277 -15.88 23.25 23.50
N THR A 278 -17.02 23.94 23.45
CA THR A 278 -17.60 24.49 22.23
C THR A 278 -16.73 25.66 21.74
N GLU A 279 -15.42 25.44 21.56
CA GLU A 279 -14.67 26.13 20.54
C GLU A 279 -14.67 25.16 19.38
N SER A 280 -15.54 25.41 18.40
CA SER A 280 -15.46 24.72 17.13
C SER A 280 -14.13 25.12 16.47
N LEU A 281 -13.05 24.44 16.84
CA LEU A 281 -12.00 24.14 15.89
C LEU A 281 -12.67 23.22 14.87
N ARG A 282 -13.34 23.85 13.90
CA ARG A 282 -13.66 23.27 12.60
C ARG A 282 -12.32 22.94 11.95
N LEU A 283 -11.69 21.86 12.38
CA LEU A 283 -10.85 21.07 11.49
C LEU A 283 -11.84 20.39 10.55
N LYS A 284 -12.17 21.10 9.48
CA LYS A 284 -12.78 20.52 8.28
C LYS A 284 -11.83 19.42 7.82
N ASP A 285 -12.24 18.17 7.97
CA ASP A 285 -12.31 17.20 6.87
C ASP A 285 -11.17 17.23 5.83
N SER A 286 -9.90 17.45 6.18
CA SER A 286 -8.92 17.85 5.14
C SER A 286 -8.58 16.77 4.13
N GLU A 287 -8.67 15.46 4.40
CA GLU A 287 -8.47 14.44 3.33
C GLU A 287 -9.75 14.04 2.59
N TRP A 288 -10.89 14.19 3.24
CA TRP A 288 -12.17 14.05 2.57
C TRP A 288 -12.41 15.27 1.70
N GLU A 289 -12.19 16.50 2.17
CA GLU A 289 -12.17 17.73 1.37
C GLU A 289 -10.99 17.82 0.41
N PHE A 290 -9.79 17.25 0.60
CA PHE A 290 -8.70 17.28 -0.40
C PHE A 290 -8.97 16.34 -1.59
N SER A 291 -9.39 15.10 -1.33
CA SER A 291 -9.80 14.18 -2.40
C SER A 291 -11.15 14.60 -3.01
N VAL A 292 -12.07 15.15 -2.22
CA VAL A 292 -13.32 15.75 -2.72
C VAL A 292 -13.07 17.08 -3.42
N THR A 293 -12.10 17.92 -3.08
CA THR A 293 -11.81 19.15 -3.87
C THR A 293 -11.04 18.82 -5.13
N LEU A 294 -10.09 17.88 -5.14
CA LEU A 294 -9.44 17.47 -6.38
C LEU A 294 -10.44 16.76 -7.31
N ARG A 295 -11.27 15.84 -6.79
CA ARG A 295 -12.34 15.19 -7.56
C ARG A 295 -13.47 16.14 -7.94
N ALA A 296 -13.88 17.06 -7.07
CA ALA A 296 -14.91 18.06 -7.40
C ALA A 296 -14.38 19.07 -8.40
N ASN A 297 -13.11 19.48 -8.32
CA ASN A 297 -12.51 20.30 -9.37
C ASN A 297 -12.34 19.50 -10.65
N ALA A 298 -11.93 18.23 -10.61
CA ALA A 298 -11.88 17.36 -11.79
C ALA A 298 -13.27 17.15 -12.41
N THR A 299 -14.32 16.95 -11.60
CA THR A 299 -15.72 16.80 -12.04
C THR A 299 -16.29 18.11 -12.57
N ARG A 300 -15.97 19.24 -11.93
CA ARG A 300 -16.38 20.59 -12.39
C ARG A 300 -15.70 20.93 -13.71
N LEU A 301 -14.40 20.67 -13.82
CA LEU A 301 -13.63 20.85 -15.06
C LEU A 301 -14.10 19.89 -16.14
N LEU A 302 -14.49 18.66 -15.78
CA LEU A 302 -15.08 17.68 -16.71
C LEU A 302 -16.39 18.22 -17.28
N GLY A 303 -17.25 18.81 -16.44
CA GLY A 303 -18.47 19.49 -16.91
C GLY A 303 -18.20 20.66 -17.85
N ILE A 304 -17.14 21.44 -17.60
CA ILE A 304 -16.70 22.53 -18.49
C ILE A 304 -16.19 21.95 -19.82
N VAL A 305 -15.35 20.92 -19.80
CA VAL A 305 -14.81 20.26 -21.01
C VAL A 305 -15.92 19.59 -21.82
N GLN A 306 -16.90 18.95 -21.18
CA GLN A 306 -18.07 18.37 -21.84
C GLN A 306 -18.96 19.46 -22.45
N GLY A 307 -19.15 20.59 -21.76
CA GLY A 307 -19.84 21.75 -22.30
C GLY A 307 -19.14 22.34 -23.53
N LEU A 308 -17.82 22.50 -23.47
CA LEU A 308 -16.99 22.93 -24.60
C LEU A 308 -17.15 21.96 -25.79
N LYS A 309 -17.02 20.65 -25.55
CA LYS A 309 -17.15 19.61 -26.60
C LYS A 309 -18.51 19.66 -27.30
N LEU A 310 -19.60 19.93 -26.57
CA LEU A 310 -20.95 20.06 -27.13
C LEU A 310 -21.16 21.35 -27.94
N LEU A 311 -20.47 22.43 -27.56
CA LEU A 311 -20.61 23.74 -28.20
C LEU A 311 -19.64 23.97 -29.37
N ASN A 312 -18.68 23.06 -29.58
CA ASN A 312 -17.61 23.15 -30.59
C ASN A 312 -16.91 24.52 -30.55
N PRO A 313 -16.11 24.77 -29.51
CA PRO A 313 -15.75 26.10 -29.07
C PRO A 313 -14.75 26.75 -30.02
N SER A 314 -14.85 28.07 -30.13
CA SER A 314 -13.86 28.88 -30.82
C SER A 314 -12.52 28.93 -30.07
N LEU A 315 -11.44 29.30 -30.77
CA LEU A 315 -10.11 29.47 -30.17
C LEU A 315 -10.13 30.48 -29.01
N GLU A 316 -10.85 31.59 -29.16
CA GLU A 316 -10.99 32.62 -28.12
C GLU A 316 -11.66 32.08 -26.84
N GLU A 317 -12.58 31.12 -26.95
CA GLU A 317 -13.24 30.51 -25.79
C GLU A 317 -12.31 29.52 -25.07
N LEU A 318 -11.46 28.82 -25.80
CA LEU A 318 -10.43 27.96 -25.21
C LEU A 318 -9.36 28.79 -24.47
N GLU A 319 -8.94 29.92 -25.06
CA GLU A 319 -7.97 30.84 -24.46
C GLU A 319 -8.49 31.47 -23.15
N LYS A 320 -9.77 31.86 -23.10
CA LYS A 320 -10.39 32.36 -21.85
C LYS A 320 -10.36 31.33 -20.73
N VAL A 321 -10.65 30.07 -21.05
CA VAL A 321 -10.62 28.98 -20.05
C VAL A 321 -9.18 28.70 -19.61
N GLU A 322 -8.21 28.80 -20.52
CA GLU A 322 -6.79 28.68 -20.19
C GLU A 322 -6.33 29.81 -19.25
N ASP A 323 -6.67 31.07 -19.53
CA ASP A 323 -6.29 32.22 -18.69
C ASP A 323 -6.85 32.11 -17.27
N ASP A 324 -8.11 31.66 -17.15
CA ASP A 324 -8.74 31.39 -15.85
C ASP A 324 -8.02 30.28 -15.06
N LEU A 325 -7.49 29.27 -15.76
CA LEU A 325 -6.72 28.19 -15.13
C LEU A 325 -5.33 28.66 -14.69
N TRP A 326 -4.63 29.49 -15.47
CA TRP A 326 -3.35 30.07 -15.07
C TRP A 326 -3.48 30.97 -13.84
N LYS A 327 -4.54 31.78 -13.77
CA LYS A 327 -4.82 32.60 -12.59
C LYS A 327 -5.00 31.74 -11.33
N LYS A 328 -5.71 30.62 -11.46
CA LYS A 328 -5.89 29.66 -10.36
C LYS A 328 -4.61 28.94 -9.94
N ILE A 329 -3.68 28.70 -10.88
CA ILE A 329 -2.34 28.17 -10.55
C ILE A 329 -1.54 29.19 -9.73
N ALA A 330 -1.62 30.48 -10.07
CA ALA A 330 -0.90 31.53 -9.35
C ALA A 330 -1.46 31.79 -7.93
N GLU A 331 -2.76 31.51 -7.72
CA GLU A 331 -3.46 31.74 -6.46
C GLU A 331 -3.46 30.51 -5.53
N THR A 332 -3.08 29.33 -6.01
CA THR A 332 -3.13 28.07 -5.23
C THR A 332 -1.78 27.72 -4.60
N GLU A 333 -1.79 27.38 -3.31
CA GLU A 333 -0.62 26.79 -2.62
C GLU A 333 -0.59 25.24 -2.75
N ASP A 334 -1.66 24.65 -3.29
CA ASP A 334 -1.79 23.20 -3.56
C ASP A 334 -1.15 22.81 -4.91
N LEU A 335 -0.03 22.09 -4.84
CA LEU A 335 0.73 21.60 -5.99
C LEU A 335 -0.02 20.56 -6.83
N SER A 336 -0.93 19.78 -6.23
CA SER A 336 -1.71 18.76 -6.94
C SER A 336 -2.83 19.40 -7.75
N LEU A 337 -3.47 20.43 -7.19
CA LEU A 337 -4.45 21.24 -7.91
C LEU A 337 -3.80 22.05 -9.04
N ALA A 338 -2.61 22.62 -8.77
CA ALA A 338 -1.81 23.26 -9.80
C ALA A 338 -1.41 22.29 -10.93
N GLY A 339 -1.04 21.05 -10.58
CA GLY A 339 -0.75 19.98 -11.53
C GLY A 339 -1.96 19.55 -12.37
N LEU A 340 -3.15 19.47 -11.77
CA LEU A 340 -4.42 19.19 -12.46
C LEU A 340 -4.73 20.28 -13.49
N TYR A 341 -4.62 21.56 -13.10
CA TYR A 341 -4.85 22.69 -14.00
C TYR A 341 -3.82 22.74 -15.14
N ALA A 342 -2.53 22.57 -14.82
CA ALA A 342 -1.46 22.60 -15.82
C ALA A 342 -1.62 21.50 -16.88
N LYS A 343 -2.03 20.30 -16.45
CA LYS A 343 -2.24 19.17 -17.37
C LYS A 343 -3.49 19.35 -18.23
N LEU A 344 -4.55 19.96 -17.70
CA LEU A 344 -5.71 20.34 -18.50
C LEU A 344 -5.37 21.41 -19.55
N ILE A 345 -4.58 22.42 -19.19
CA ILE A 345 -4.11 23.45 -20.14
C ILE A 345 -3.37 22.80 -21.33
N ALA A 346 -2.53 21.79 -21.08
CA ALA A 346 -1.83 21.08 -22.15
C ALA A 346 -2.81 20.45 -23.16
N HIS A 347 -3.85 19.77 -22.69
CA HIS A 347 -4.87 19.21 -23.59
C HIS A 347 -5.68 20.28 -24.33
N LEU A 348 -6.02 21.42 -23.69
CA LEU A 348 -6.76 22.51 -24.34
C LEU A 348 -5.95 23.16 -25.48
N ARG A 349 -4.65 23.38 -25.28
CA ARG A 349 -3.74 23.91 -26.32
C ARG A 349 -3.62 22.98 -27.52
N GLU A 350 -3.65 21.67 -27.29
CA GLU A 350 -3.62 20.64 -28.33
C GLU A 350 -4.99 20.42 -29.00
N LYS A 351 -6.05 21.12 -28.53
CA LYS A 351 -7.45 20.89 -28.90
C LYS A 351 -7.93 19.45 -28.65
N ASP A 352 -7.28 18.75 -27.73
CA ASP A 352 -7.58 17.38 -27.35
C ASP A 352 -8.62 17.34 -26.22
N LEU A 353 -9.85 17.72 -26.55
CA LEU A 353 -10.97 17.71 -25.59
C LEU A 353 -11.32 16.29 -25.13
N GLU A 354 -10.98 15.28 -25.93
CA GLU A 354 -11.31 13.87 -25.66
C GLU A 354 -10.31 13.24 -24.68
N GLY A 355 -9.01 13.56 -24.83
CA GLY A 355 -7.99 13.23 -23.84
C GLY A 355 -8.15 14.02 -22.55
N ALA A 356 -8.56 15.30 -22.62
CA ALA A 356 -8.92 16.08 -21.43
C ALA A 356 -10.08 15.44 -20.64
N GLU A 357 -11.13 15.02 -21.36
CA GLU A 357 -12.30 14.34 -20.76
C GLU A 357 -11.90 13.02 -20.09
N LYS A 358 -11.08 12.21 -20.75
CA LYS A 358 -10.59 10.94 -20.21
C LYS A 358 -9.71 11.14 -18.99
N PHE A 359 -8.77 12.08 -19.06
CA PHE A 359 -7.89 12.45 -17.95
C PHE A 359 -8.69 12.91 -16.73
N LEU A 360 -9.62 13.85 -16.89
CA LEU A 360 -10.44 14.37 -15.79
C LEU A 360 -11.39 13.30 -15.23
N SER A 361 -11.89 12.40 -16.08
CA SER A 361 -12.70 11.26 -15.65
C SER A 361 -11.91 10.24 -14.83
N GLU A 362 -10.64 10.00 -15.17
CA GLU A 362 -9.75 9.12 -14.41
C GLU A 362 -9.42 9.74 -13.04
N VAL A 363 -9.15 11.05 -13.00
CA VAL A 363 -8.92 11.78 -11.74
C VAL A 363 -10.19 11.88 -10.88
N GLY A 364 -11.38 11.99 -11.50
CA GLY A 364 -12.66 12.04 -10.79
C GLY A 364 -13.14 10.69 -10.24
N LYS A 365 -12.62 9.56 -10.78
CA LYS A 365 -12.97 8.19 -10.38
C LYS A 365 -12.03 7.57 -9.35
N GLY A 366 -10.77 8.03 -9.31
CA GLY A 366 -9.80 7.66 -8.28
C GLY A 366 -10.11 8.35 -6.98
#